data_AF-A0A484MU10-F1
#
_entry.id   AF-A0A484MU10-F1
#
_cell.length_a   1.000
_cell.length_b   1.000
_cell.length_c   1.000
_cell.angle_alpha   90.00
_cell.angle_beta   90.00
_cell.angle_gamma   90.00
#
_symmetry.space_group_name_H-M   'P 1'
#
loop_
_entity.id
_entity.type
_entity.pdbx_description
1 polymer ?
#
loop_
_entity_poly.entity_id
_entity_poly.type
_entity_poly.pdbx_seq_one_letter_code
_entity_poly.pdbx_strand_id
1 'polypeptide(L)'
;MEIVLLLVVYLAYGFSTGALSYILLTISSWFLAISWLFAPYLFNPSGFEWQKTVEDFRDWTNWLLYRGGIGVKGEESWEAWWDEELAHIRTLGGRLMETILSLRFFIFQYGTVYKLHLQGDNTSLTVYGFSWIVFAVLLILFKVFTFSQKISVNFQLL
;
A
#
# COMPACT_ATOMS: atom_id res chain seq x y z
N MET A 1 3.16 8.86 -0.37
CA MET A 1 2.68 8.25 0.88
C MET A 1 3.83 7.96 1.84
N GLU A 2 4.85 7.20 1.42
CA GLU A 2 5.99 6.84 2.27
C GLU A 2 6.83 8.05 2.70
N ILE A 3 7.07 9.03 1.81
CA ILE A 3 7.79 10.27 2.15
C ILE A 3 7.02 11.13 3.14
N VAL A 4 5.69 11.26 2.99
CA VAL A 4 4.83 12.01 3.91
C VAL A 4 4.84 11.35 5.30
N LEU A 5 4.82 10.02 5.35
CA LEU A 5 4.90 9.27 6.60
C LEU A 5 6.27 9.43 7.28
N LEU A 6 7.36 9.37 6.51
CA LEU A 6 8.72 9.64 7.01
C LEU A 6 8.87 11.07 7.54
N LEU A 7 8.21 12.04 6.89
CA LEU A 7 8.15 13.44 7.31
C LEU A 7 7.42 13.62 8.63
N VAL A 8 6.28 12.94 8.79
CA VAL A 8 5.50 12.93 10.04
C VAL A 8 6.30 12.28 11.15
N VAL A 9 6.99 11.16 10.89
CA VAL A 9 7.87 10.50 11.86
C VAL A 9 9.04 11.43 12.23
N TYR A 10 9.65 12.09 11.26
CA TYR A 10 10.72 13.07 11.53
C TYR A 10 10.21 14.26 12.34
N LEU A 11 9.04 14.82 12.05
CA LEU A 11 8.46 15.92 12.82
C LEU A 11 8.04 15.48 14.24
N ALA A 12 7.57 14.24 14.40
CA ALA A 12 7.11 13.71 15.67
C ALA A 12 8.25 13.26 16.60
N TYR A 13 9.38 12.79 16.04
CA TYR A 13 10.50 12.21 16.80
C TYR A 13 11.83 12.96 16.61
N GLY A 14 11.88 13.98 15.75
CA GLY A 14 13.08 14.75 15.44
C GLY A 14 13.38 15.81 16.50
N PHE A 15 14.58 15.75 17.06
CA PHE A 15 15.13 16.81 17.91
C PHE A 15 15.47 18.05 17.06
N SER A 16 14.55 19.01 16.94
CA SER A 16 14.89 20.34 16.41
C SER A 16 15.24 21.30 17.55
N THR A 17 16.52 21.60 17.73
CA THR A 17 17.06 22.52 18.75
C THR A 17 16.94 24.01 18.35
N GLY A 18 15.80 24.43 17.79
CA GLY A 18 15.54 25.83 17.49
C GLY A 18 14.27 26.12 16.67
N ALA A 19 13.59 27.22 16.99
CA ALA A 19 12.33 27.63 16.34
C ALA A 19 12.48 27.85 14.83
N LEU A 20 13.63 28.37 14.37
CA LEU A 20 13.89 28.62 12.95
C LEU A 20 14.00 27.31 12.16
N SER A 21 14.74 26.33 12.69
CA SER A 21 14.88 25.00 12.08
C SER A 21 13.53 24.29 11.97
N TYR A 22 12.69 24.38 13.00
CA TYR A 22 11.33 23.83 12.99
C TYR A 22 10.46 24.46 11.88
N ILE A 23 10.48 25.80 11.75
CA ILE A 23 9.71 26.52 10.74
C ILE A 23 10.16 26.14 9.33
N LEU A 24 11.47 26.19 9.05
CA LEU A 24 12.02 25.83 7.74
C LEU A 24 11.65 24.41 7.35
N LEU A 25 11.79 23.47 8.28
CA LEU A 25 11.53 22.07 8.01
C LEU A 25 10.04 21.82 7.78
N THR A 26 9.17 22.44 8.58
CA THR A 26 7.71 22.34 8.42
C THR A 26 7.27 22.89 7.06
N ILE A 27 7.75 24.08 6.65
CA ILE A 27 7.38 24.68 5.37
C ILE A 27 7.88 23.82 4.19
N SER A 28 9.14 23.39 4.24
CA SER A 28 9.74 22.55 3.18
C SER A 28 9.01 21.21 3.06
N SER A 29 8.59 20.65 4.20
CA SER A 29 7.81 19.43 4.32
C SER A 29 6.45 19.56 3.63
N TRP A 30 5.70 20.61 3.95
CA TRP A 30 4.41 20.89 3.35
C TRP A 30 4.52 21.19 1.85
N PHE A 31 5.54 21.95 1.43
CA PHE A 31 5.79 22.23 0.02
C PHE A 31 6.08 20.94 -0.77
N LEU A 32 6.88 20.03 -0.21
CA LEU A 32 7.14 18.73 -0.82
C LEU A 32 5.85 17.89 -0.90
N ALA A 33 5.06 17.84 0.17
CA ALA A 33 3.81 17.09 0.20
C ALA A 33 2.81 17.59 -0.86
N ILE A 34 2.64 18.92 -0.96
CA ILE A 34 1.76 19.55 -1.94
C ILE A 34 2.27 19.30 -3.37
N SER A 35 3.56 19.52 -3.64
CA SER A 35 4.11 19.31 -4.98
C SER A 35 3.93 17.87 -5.46
N TRP A 36 4.10 16.88 -4.57
CA TRP A 36 3.83 15.48 -4.88
C TRP A 36 2.34 15.16 -5.09
N LEU A 37 1.46 15.75 -4.27
CA LEU A 37 0.01 15.57 -4.42
C LEU A 37 -0.47 16.09 -5.78
N PHE A 38 0.07 17.23 -6.23
CA PHE A 38 -0.36 17.89 -7.45
C PHE A 38 0.44 17.48 -8.70
N ALA A 39 1.56 16.76 -8.55
CA ALA A 39 2.38 16.32 -9.68
C ALA A 39 1.60 15.57 -10.78
N PRO A 40 0.67 14.63 -10.48
CA PRO A 40 -0.10 13.95 -11.52
C PRO A 40 -0.96 14.90 -12.35
N TYR A 41 -1.55 15.91 -11.71
CA TYR A 41 -2.43 16.89 -12.35
C TYR A 41 -1.67 17.91 -13.21
N LEU A 42 -0.38 18.13 -12.94
CA LEU A 42 0.48 18.94 -13.81
C LEU A 42 0.67 18.28 -15.18
N PHE A 43 0.81 16.94 -15.20
CA PHE A 43 0.98 16.17 -16.44
C PHE A 43 -0.34 15.75 -17.07
N ASN A 44 -1.43 15.73 -16.30
CA ASN A 44 -2.78 15.47 -16.80
C ASN A 44 -3.82 16.46 -16.23
N PRO A 45 -3.95 17.65 -16.84
CA PRO A 45 -4.86 18.69 -16.36
C PRO A 45 -6.34 18.29 -16.35
N SER A 46 -6.75 17.31 -17.17
CA SER A 46 -8.14 16.82 -17.19
C SER A 46 -8.54 16.17 -15.86
N GLY A 47 -7.57 15.80 -15.02
CA GLY A 47 -7.84 15.34 -13.65
C GLY A 47 -8.53 16.39 -12.76
N PHE A 48 -8.50 17.68 -13.12
CA PHE A 48 -9.27 18.71 -12.43
C PHE A 48 -10.73 18.81 -12.88
N GLU A 49 -11.08 18.21 -14.03
CA GLU A 49 -12.43 18.22 -14.54
C GLU A 49 -13.26 17.15 -13.83
N TRP A 50 -14.11 17.57 -12.90
CA TRP A 50 -14.94 16.67 -12.09
C TRP A 50 -15.72 15.65 -12.93
N GLN A 51 -16.30 16.07 -14.05
CA GLN A 51 -17.05 15.16 -14.93
C GLN A 51 -16.17 14.05 -15.49
N LYS A 52 -14.94 14.37 -15.92
CA LYS A 52 -13.97 13.38 -16.38
C LYS A 52 -13.52 12.45 -15.27
N THR A 53 -13.26 12.97 -14.08
CA THR A 53 -12.93 12.13 -12.92
C THR A 53 -14.04 11.13 -12.60
N VAL A 54 -15.31 11.55 -12.68
CA VAL A 54 -16.46 10.67 -12.44
C VAL A 54 -16.60 9.60 -13.53
N GLU A 55 -16.41 9.99 -14.81
CA GLU A 55 -16.39 9.05 -15.94
C GLU A 55 -15.27 8.02 -15.78
N ASP A 56 -14.03 8.46 -15.56
CA ASP A 56 -12.86 7.60 -15.40
C ASP A 56 -13.02 6.67 -14.17
N PHE A 57 -13.56 7.17 -13.07
CA PHE A 57 -13.82 6.37 -11.88
C PHE A 57 -14.86 5.28 -12.13
N ARG A 58 -15.91 5.59 -12.91
CA ARG A 58 -16.92 4.61 -13.30
C ARG A 58 -16.31 3.53 -14.19
N ASP A 59 -15.50 3.93 -15.17
CA ASP A 59 -14.88 2.99 -16.10
C ASP A 59 -13.86 2.10 -15.39
N TRP A 60 -13.06 2.66 -14.48
CA TRP A 60 -12.19 1.89 -13.59
C TRP A 60 -12.98 0.92 -12.70
N THR A 61 -14.11 1.34 -12.14
CA THR A 61 -14.96 0.47 -11.31
C THR A 61 -15.54 -0.68 -12.13
N ASN A 62 -15.97 -0.41 -13.36
CA ASN A 62 -16.45 -1.43 -14.29
C ASN A 62 -15.34 -2.43 -14.63
N TRP A 63 -14.13 -1.96 -14.95
CA TRP A 63 -12.95 -2.80 -15.19
C TRP A 63 -12.58 -3.67 -13.97
N LEU A 64 -12.63 -3.09 -12.77
CA LEU A 64 -12.34 -3.77 -11.51
C LEU A 64 -13.33 -4.89 -11.20
N LEU A 65 -14.62 -4.64 -11.47
CA LEU A 65 -15.72 -5.54 -11.14
C LEU A 65 -16.17 -6.41 -12.32
N TYR A 66 -15.51 -6.28 -13.48
CA TYR A 66 -15.82 -7.08 -14.66
C TYR A 66 -15.56 -8.55 -14.38
N ARG A 67 -16.64 -9.32 -14.25
CA ARG A 67 -16.58 -10.78 -14.15
C ARG A 67 -16.24 -11.31 -15.54
N GLY A 68 -15.01 -11.78 -15.71
CA GLY A 68 -14.40 -12.10 -17.00
C GLY A 68 -15.08 -13.20 -17.84
N GLY A 69 -14.35 -13.65 -18.85
CA GLY A 69 -14.70 -14.71 -19.79
C GLY A 69 -13.43 -15.28 -20.43
N ILE A 70 -13.54 -16.39 -21.18
CA ILE A 70 -12.36 -17.02 -21.81
C ILE A 70 -11.81 -16.06 -22.89
N GLY A 71 -10.55 -15.64 -22.74
CA GLY A 71 -9.86 -14.78 -23.71
C GLY A 71 -10.05 -13.27 -23.52
N VAL A 72 -10.59 -12.83 -22.37
CA VAL A 72 -10.64 -11.41 -22.00
C VAL A 72 -9.22 -10.88 -21.75
N LYS A 73 -8.93 -9.68 -22.24
CA LYS A 73 -7.62 -9.02 -22.09
C LYS A 73 -7.53 -8.24 -20.78
N GLY A 74 -6.31 -8.01 -20.31
CA GLY A 74 -6.07 -7.17 -19.13
C GLY A 74 -6.61 -5.74 -19.21
N GLU A 75 -6.77 -5.18 -20.41
CA GLU A 75 -7.38 -3.85 -20.61
C GLU A 75 -8.88 -3.80 -20.23
N GLU A 76 -9.56 -4.96 -20.22
CA GLU A 76 -11.01 -5.05 -20.02
C GLU A 76 -11.39 -5.58 -18.63
N SER A 77 -10.48 -6.31 -17.97
CA SER A 77 -10.74 -6.89 -16.65
C SER A 77 -9.50 -6.88 -15.75
N TRP A 78 -9.69 -6.47 -14.50
CA TRP A 78 -8.67 -6.56 -13.46
C TRP A 78 -8.15 -7.98 -13.25
N GLU A 79 -9.03 -8.98 -13.32
CA GLU A 79 -8.66 -10.38 -13.12
C GLU A 79 -7.74 -10.87 -14.25
N ALA A 80 -8.07 -10.55 -15.50
CA ALA A 80 -7.23 -10.87 -16.65
C ALA A 80 -5.87 -10.16 -16.59
N TRP A 81 -5.87 -8.87 -16.23
CA TRP A 81 -4.63 -8.10 -16.06
C TRP A 81 -3.74 -8.71 -14.97
N TRP A 82 -4.34 -9.08 -13.83
CA TRP A 82 -3.62 -9.70 -12.74
C TRP A 82 -2.97 -11.02 -13.16
N ASP A 83 -3.68 -11.87 -13.90
CA ASP A 83 -3.16 -13.14 -14.39
C ASP A 83 -2.04 -12.97 -15.43
N GLU A 84 -2.16 -11.97 -16.30
CA GLU A 84 -1.12 -11.58 -17.27
C GLU A 84 0.14 -11.09 -16.56
N GLU A 85 -0.01 -10.17 -15.60
CA GLU A 85 1.10 -9.61 -14.82
C GLU A 85 1.81 -10.71 -14.00
N LEU A 86 1.05 -11.64 -13.43
CA LEU A 86 1.57 -12.75 -12.61
C LEU A 86 2.12 -13.93 -13.42
N ALA A 87 2.09 -13.88 -14.75
CA ALA A 87 2.52 -14.98 -15.60
C ALA A 87 3.98 -15.41 -15.36
N HIS A 88 4.86 -14.48 -14.97
CA HIS A 88 6.27 -14.75 -14.69
C HIS A 88 6.48 -15.69 -13.48
N ILE A 89 5.56 -15.68 -12.49
CA ILE A 89 5.56 -16.57 -11.32
C ILE A 89 5.30 -18.04 -11.73
N ARG A 90 4.82 -18.30 -12.95
CA ARG A 90 4.64 -19.69 -13.41
C ARG A 90 5.99 -20.42 -13.58
N THR A 91 7.09 -19.68 -13.74
CA THR A 91 8.44 -20.24 -13.85
C THR A 91 9.13 -20.38 -12.49
N LEU A 92 10.02 -21.37 -12.33
CA LEU A 92 10.80 -21.53 -11.09
C LEU A 92 11.70 -20.31 -10.81
N GLY A 93 12.32 -19.74 -11.85
CA GLY A 93 13.14 -18.55 -11.73
C GLY A 93 12.36 -17.31 -11.29
N GLY A 94 11.16 -17.10 -11.85
CA GLY A 94 10.27 -16.02 -11.45
C GLY A 94 9.82 -16.14 -10.00
N ARG A 95 9.44 -17.35 -9.54
CA ARG A 95 9.11 -17.60 -8.11
C ARG A 95 10.28 -17.29 -7.20
N LEU A 96 11.48 -17.74 -7.55
CA LEU A 96 12.66 -17.54 -6.74
C LEU A 96 13.02 -16.06 -6.66
N MET A 97 12.99 -15.35 -7.79
CA MET A 97 13.25 -13.91 -7.82
C MET A 97 12.21 -13.12 -7.02
N GLU A 98 10.92 -13.43 -7.19
CA GLU A 98 9.85 -12.78 -6.45
C GLU A 98 9.94 -13.06 -4.94
N THR A 99 10.35 -14.27 -4.57
CA THR A 99 10.64 -14.62 -3.17
C THR A 99 11.79 -13.78 -2.63
N ILE A 100 12.91 -13.66 -3.37
CA ILE A 100 14.05 -12.83 -2.97
C ILE A 100 13.67 -11.36 -2.83
N LEU A 101 12.93 -10.81 -3.81
CA LEU A 101 12.42 -9.44 -3.77
C LEU A 101 11.49 -9.25 -2.57
N SER A 102 10.61 -10.21 -2.29
CA SER A 102 9.70 -10.15 -1.13
C SER A 102 10.45 -10.23 0.21
N LEU A 103 11.58 -10.95 0.27
CA LEU A 103 12.41 -11.02 1.48
C LEU A 103 12.92 -9.64 1.93
N ARG A 104 13.00 -8.64 1.02
CA ARG A 104 13.39 -7.26 1.36
C ARG A 104 12.50 -6.64 2.43
N PHE A 105 11.23 -7.02 2.50
CA PHE A 105 10.29 -6.44 3.47
C PHE A 105 10.60 -6.86 4.91
N PHE A 106 11.18 -8.05 5.13
CA PHE A 106 11.66 -8.46 6.46
C PHE A 106 12.81 -7.57 6.93
N ILE A 107 13.70 -7.17 6.01
CA ILE A 107 14.82 -6.26 6.30
C ILE A 107 14.29 -4.86 6.65
N PHE A 108 13.33 -4.34 5.87
CA PHE A 108 12.73 -3.04 6.14
C PHE A 108 12.00 -3.00 7.48
N GLN A 109 11.19 -4.01 7.79
CA GLN A 109 10.50 -4.10 9.06
C GLN A 109 11.48 -4.18 10.24
N TYR A 110 12.54 -5.00 10.12
CA TYR A 110 13.60 -5.05 11.12
C TYR A 110 14.24 -3.67 11.31
N GLY A 111 14.55 -2.98 10.21
CA GLY A 111 15.05 -1.60 10.22
C GLY A 111 14.11 -0.67 10.98
N THR A 112 12.81 -0.66 10.66
CA THR A 112 11.81 0.17 11.35
C THR A 112 11.74 -0.13 12.84
N VAL A 113 11.72 -1.40 13.26
CA VAL A 113 11.58 -1.77 14.69
C VAL A 113 12.80 -1.32 15.51
N TYR A 114 14.02 -1.58 15.02
CA TYR A 114 15.22 -1.40 15.84
C TYR A 114 16.00 -0.11 15.55
N LYS A 115 15.94 0.47 14.34
CA LYS A 115 16.62 1.74 14.05
C LYS A 115 15.87 2.96 14.57
N LEU A 116 14.55 2.88 14.71
CA LEU A 116 13.74 3.97 15.24
C LEU A 116 13.73 4.04 16.78
N HIS A 117 14.52 3.21 17.48
CA HIS A 117 14.58 3.14 18.96
C HIS A 117 13.19 3.12 19.63
N LEU A 118 12.22 2.44 19.02
CA LEU A 118 10.83 2.39 19.51
C LEU A 118 10.73 1.77 20.92
N GLN A 119 11.78 1.06 21.37
CA GLN A 119 11.83 0.37 22.65
C GLN A 119 13.12 0.63 23.47
N GLY A 120 13.87 1.69 23.14
CA GLY A 120 15.16 1.99 23.78
C GLY A 120 16.28 1.01 23.39
N ASP A 121 17.20 0.70 24.31
CA ASP A 121 18.40 -0.12 24.05
C ASP A 121 18.13 -1.63 23.95
N ASN A 122 16.91 -2.08 24.25
CA ASN A 122 16.61 -3.51 24.33
C ASN A 122 16.24 -4.08 22.95
N THR A 123 17.22 -4.66 22.26
CA THR A 123 17.09 -5.23 20.90
C THR A 123 16.56 -6.66 20.90
N SER A 124 15.64 -7.00 21.81
CA SER A 124 15.13 -8.37 21.90
C SER A 124 14.26 -8.72 20.69
N LEU A 125 14.50 -9.90 20.10
CA LEU A 125 13.77 -10.41 18.92
C LEU A 125 12.28 -10.68 19.18
N THR A 126 11.85 -10.57 20.43
CA THR A 126 10.47 -10.85 20.88
C THR A 126 9.45 -9.89 20.28
N VAL A 127 9.78 -8.59 20.18
CA VAL A 127 8.87 -7.58 19.63
C VAL A 127 8.66 -7.78 18.14
N TYR A 128 9.73 -8.14 17.43
CA TYR A 128 9.63 -8.53 16.04
C TYR A 128 8.71 -9.73 15.86
N GLY A 129 8.90 -10.80 16.64
CA GLY A 129 8.01 -11.98 16.62
C GLY A 129 6.56 -11.65 16.95
N PHE A 130 6.32 -10.82 17.98
CA PHE A 130 4.98 -10.42 18.38
C PHE A 130 4.26 -9.62 17.28
N SER A 131 4.97 -8.74 16.56
CA SER A 131 4.38 -7.98 15.45
C SER A 131 3.86 -8.88 14.32
N TRP A 132 4.57 -9.97 14.02
CA TRP A 132 4.12 -10.97 13.04
C TRP A 132 2.91 -11.76 13.52
N ILE A 133 2.80 -12.05 14.82
CA ILE A 133 1.62 -12.69 15.41
C ILE A 133 0.40 -11.78 15.24
N VAL A 134 0.52 -10.50 15.60
CA VAL A 134 -0.57 -9.52 15.44
C VAL A 134 -0.99 -9.41 13.96
N PHE A 135 -0.02 -9.33 13.05
CA PHE A 135 -0.29 -9.30 11.61
C PHE A 135 -1.03 -10.55 11.13
N ALA A 136 -0.61 -11.74 11.54
CA ALA A 136 -1.28 -12.99 11.20
C ALA A 136 -2.72 -13.04 11.73
N VAL A 137 -2.97 -12.57 12.95
CA VAL A 137 -4.33 -12.47 13.53
C VAL A 137 -5.21 -11.55 12.69
N LEU A 138 -4.71 -10.38 12.28
CA LEU A 138 -5.45 -9.46 11.41
C LEU A 138 -5.81 -10.10 10.06
N LEU A 139 -4.87 -10.83 9.44
CA LEU A 139 -5.14 -11.56 8.20
C LEU A 139 -6.21 -12.64 8.37
N ILE A 140 -6.15 -13.40 9.47
CA ILE A 140 -7.15 -14.42 9.79
C ILE A 140 -8.52 -13.77 9.98
N LEU A 141 -8.61 -12.69 10.76
CA LEU A 141 -9.85 -11.95 10.97
C LEU A 141 -10.43 -11.48 9.62
N PHE A 142 -9.62 -10.82 8.79
CA PHE A 142 -10.06 -10.35 7.47
C PHE A 142 -10.58 -11.50 6.59
N LYS A 143 -9.89 -12.65 6.59
CA LYS A 143 -10.32 -13.84 5.84
C LYS A 143 -11.66 -14.39 6.36
N VAL A 144 -11.86 -14.43 7.67
CA VAL A 144 -13.12 -14.89 8.28
C VAL A 144 -14.27 -13.96 7.93
N PHE A 145 -14.08 -12.64 8.03
CA PHE A 145 -15.12 -11.66 7.69
C PHE A 145 -15.51 -11.70 6.21
N THR A 146 -14.53 -11.80 5.30
CA THR A 146 -14.81 -11.89 3.86
C THR A 146 -15.52 -13.20 3.48
N PHE A 147 -15.17 -14.32 4.13
CA PHE A 147 -15.85 -15.59 3.92
C PHE A 147 -17.29 -15.58 4.47
N SER A 148 -17.50 -14.97 5.64
CA SER A 148 -18.83 -14.80 6.26
C SER A 148 -19.78 -13.98 5.37
N GLN A 149 -19.30 -12.90 4.76
CA GLN A 149 -20.09 -12.12 3.81
C GLN A 149 -20.51 -12.93 2.58
N LYS A 150 -19.60 -13.73 2.00
CA LYS A 150 -19.94 -14.62 0.88
C LYS A 150 -21.01 -15.65 1.26
N ILE A 151 -20.94 -16.22 2.46
CA ILE A 151 -21.95 -17.17 2.95
C ILE A 151 -23.30 -16.47 3.17
N SER A 152 -23.30 -15.30 3.82
CA SER A 152 -24.53 -14.54 4.09
C SER A 152 -25.28 -14.16 2.81
N VAL A 153 -24.56 -13.74 1.76
CA VAL A 153 -25.17 -13.40 0.47
C VAL A 153 -25.73 -14.65 -0.23
N ASN A 154 -25.00 -15.78 -0.19
CA ASN A 154 -25.49 -17.03 -0.76
C ASN A 154 -26.73 -17.58 -0.02
N PHE A 155 -26.85 -17.35 1.29
CA PHE A 155 -28.01 -17.77 2.08
C PHE A 155 -29.25 -16.89 1.85
N GLN A 156 -29.09 -15.63 1.43
CA GLN A 156 -30.20 -14.73 1.06
C GLN A 156 -30.73 -14.98 -0.36
N LEU A 157 -29.94 -15.64 -1.21
CA LEU A 157 -30.31 -15.96 -2.59
C LEU A 157 -30.95 -17.36 -2.74
N LEU A 158 -31.12 -18.09 -1.62
CA LEU A 158 -31.69 -19.44 -1.53
C LEU A 158 -33.05 -19.38 -0.82
#